data_AF-F0GUY4-F1
#
_entry.id   AF-F0GUY4-F1
#
_cell.length_a   1.000
_cell.length_b   1.000
_cell.length_c   1.000
_cell.angle_alpha   90.00
_cell.angle_beta   90.00
_cell.angle_gamma   90.00
#
_symmetry.space_group_name_H-M   'P 1'
#
loop_
_entity.id
_entity.type
_entity.pdbx_description
1 polymer ?
#
loop_
_entity_poly.entity_id
_entity_poly.type
_entity_poly.pdbx_seq_one_letter_code
_entity_poly.pdbx_strand_id
1 'polypeptide(L)'
;MKNKRFRIMTIFLLVLLFAACSNKDENIDTSPKSVDELINNMDNVIDESITTEKPSKKEEVKEDRSEAKKNWEKSLAKNKDNEVKEEKPKKKILNFEEEDNEEYTKKARIKFFGDTMAHFDQVQYAINYGGGEYDFSNQFTYISDYVKDADLSITNYETTTNPNREYSGYPAFNTPVEYLKNIKDAGFDVVTTANNHTLDTDEEGVFSTIDAIENAGLDYVGTHKDDGERILYKDVNGIKVAILSYTYGCNGKVDLLTVREEVDSVNYIHDDLIKKDIKEAKDNGADFVIVYPHWEIEYESYPIQETVERGHDMIDWGADLVIGNHPHVVQPVEKYTTDDGREGLIAYALGNFVSMQSLESFGDARVEQSLSIDLNIELDDKTGKKKISEIKYNPLWVGTTYDEYGASVKTYKCEDFLEGGDKYDLVDENQRARIKQAYDMTMETVNTEVGE
;
A
#
# COMPACT_ATOMS: atom_id res chain seq x y z
N MET A 1 50.28 22.33 -26.21
CA MET A 1 49.61 21.05 -26.50
C MET A 1 49.60 20.18 -25.26
N LYS A 2 48.38 19.90 -24.76
CA LYS A 2 47.93 18.90 -23.79
C LYS A 2 48.42 18.99 -22.33
N ASN A 3 47.53 19.60 -21.53
CA ASN A 3 47.49 19.69 -20.07
C ASN A 3 47.37 18.31 -19.39
N LYS A 4 48.09 18.16 -18.28
CA LYS A 4 47.93 17.09 -17.29
C LYS A 4 46.73 17.38 -16.40
N ARG A 5 45.77 16.45 -16.33
CA ARG A 5 44.79 16.31 -15.24
C ARG A 5 44.82 14.84 -14.79
N PHE A 6 45.06 14.62 -13.50
CA PHE A 6 44.87 13.35 -12.78
C PHE A 6 44.24 13.75 -11.44
N ARG A 7 42.95 13.41 -11.26
CA ARG A 7 42.40 12.40 -10.33
C ARG A 7 42.05 13.00 -8.93
N ILE A 8 40.75 13.04 -8.57
CA ILE A 8 39.98 12.01 -7.79
C ILE A 8 40.42 12.11 -6.31
N MET A 9 39.62 12.21 -5.25
CA MET A 9 38.17 12.16 -4.97
C MET A 9 38.01 12.54 -3.48
N THR A 10 36.83 13.05 -3.11
CA THR A 10 36.13 12.82 -1.82
C THR A 10 36.76 13.31 -0.50
N ILE A 11 35.94 14.00 0.31
CA ILE A 11 35.48 13.59 1.67
C ILE A 11 35.04 14.86 2.41
N PHE A 12 33.72 14.96 2.61
CA PHE A 12 33.06 15.81 3.58
C PHE A 12 33.19 15.14 4.96
N LEU A 13 33.65 15.87 5.97
CA LEU A 13 33.51 15.45 7.36
C LEU A 13 33.46 16.65 8.33
N LEU A 14 32.33 16.73 9.04
CA LEU A 14 32.15 17.05 10.47
C LEU A 14 32.60 18.43 11.04
N VAL A 15 31.66 19.20 11.62
CA VAL A 15 31.26 19.16 13.05
C VAL A 15 30.34 20.37 13.32
N LEU A 16 29.08 20.10 13.70
CA LEU A 16 28.18 21.01 14.43
C LEU A 16 28.53 20.96 15.93
N LEU A 17 28.58 22.12 16.59
CA LEU A 17 28.64 22.22 18.05
C LEU A 17 27.77 23.39 18.55
N PHE A 18 26.66 23.00 19.19
CA PHE A 18 25.88 23.64 20.26
C PHE A 18 25.53 25.14 20.19
N ALA A 19 24.21 25.44 20.26
CA ALA A 19 23.60 26.05 21.44
C ALA A 19 22.06 26.07 21.35
N ALA A 20 21.41 25.60 22.42
CA ALA A 20 19.99 25.69 22.68
C ALA A 20 19.60 27.03 23.36
N CYS A 21 18.29 27.29 23.39
CA CYS A 21 17.53 28.28 24.17
C CYS A 21 17.31 29.68 23.55
N SER A 22 16.08 29.98 23.10
CA SER A 22 15.13 30.88 23.80
C SER A 22 14.00 31.43 22.89
N ASN A 23 12.77 30.94 23.10
CA ASN A 23 11.47 31.64 23.14
C ASN A 23 11.26 32.98 22.39
N LYS A 24 10.35 33.02 21.41
CA LYS A 24 8.97 33.60 21.48
C LYS A 24 8.35 33.90 20.09
N ASP A 25 7.10 33.45 19.94
CA ASP A 25 5.94 34.06 19.25
C ASP A 25 6.16 34.91 17.97
N GLU A 26 5.73 34.37 16.82
CA GLU A 26 4.59 34.85 16.00
C GLU A 26 4.63 34.21 14.60
N ASN A 27 3.52 33.59 14.20
CA ASN A 27 3.28 33.03 12.87
C ASN A 27 3.29 34.14 11.80
N ILE A 28 4.27 34.10 10.90
CA ILE A 28 4.24 34.85 9.62
C ILE A 28 4.55 33.85 8.50
N ASP A 29 3.54 33.64 7.64
CA ASP A 29 3.63 32.92 6.36
C ASP A 29 4.70 33.58 5.47
N THR A 30 5.74 32.82 5.11
CA THR A 30 6.90 33.28 4.32
C THR A 30 6.97 32.65 2.93
N SER A 31 5.82 32.29 2.35
CA SER A 31 5.76 31.90 0.95
C SER A 31 5.77 33.14 0.01
N PRO A 32 6.73 33.28 -0.93
CA PRO A 32 6.82 34.47 -1.78
C PRO A 32 5.71 34.48 -2.84
N LYS A 33 5.02 35.63 -2.98
CA LYS A 33 3.84 35.76 -3.86
C LYS A 33 4.16 36.24 -5.28
N SER A 34 5.44 36.47 -5.62
CA SER A 34 5.87 36.80 -6.98
C SER A 34 7.38 36.65 -7.21
N VAL A 35 7.78 36.50 -8.47
CA VAL A 35 9.18 36.40 -8.93
C VAL A 35 9.98 37.69 -8.68
N ASP A 36 9.32 38.85 -8.66
CA ASP A 36 9.97 40.15 -8.41
C ASP A 36 10.41 40.33 -6.93
N GLU A 37 9.81 39.58 -6.01
CA GLU A 37 10.17 39.59 -4.58
C GLU A 37 11.39 38.69 -4.30
N LEU A 38 11.60 37.66 -5.13
CA LEU A 38 12.78 36.77 -5.08
C LEU A 38 14.06 37.50 -5.50
N ILE A 39 13.95 38.43 -6.44
CA ILE A 39 15.09 39.19 -6.99
C ILE A 39 15.59 40.22 -5.97
N ASN A 40 14.68 40.87 -5.23
CA ASN A 40 15.06 41.89 -4.24
C ASN A 40 15.67 41.31 -2.96
N ASN A 41 15.38 40.05 -2.61
CA ASN A 41 15.99 39.39 -1.43
C ASN A 41 17.38 38.80 -1.70
N MET A 42 17.80 38.67 -2.96
CA MET A 42 19.16 38.26 -3.32
C MET A 42 20.21 39.38 -3.22
N ASP A 43 19.79 40.65 -3.14
CA ASP A 43 20.70 41.80 -3.04
C ASP A 43 21.20 42.08 -1.60
N ASN A 44 20.67 41.40 -0.58
CA ASN A 44 21.07 41.60 0.83
C ASN A 44 22.07 40.56 1.37
N VAL A 45 22.55 39.60 0.57
CA VAL A 45 23.46 38.52 1.03
C VAL A 45 24.84 38.56 0.36
N ILE A 46 25.15 39.59 -0.44
CA ILE A 46 26.50 39.81 -0.97
C ILE A 46 27.03 41.16 -0.48
N ASP A 47 27.07 41.36 0.84
CA ASP A 47 27.94 42.37 1.44
C ASP A 47 28.34 41.98 2.86
N GLU A 48 29.03 40.84 3.01
CA GLU A 48 29.91 40.60 4.17
C GLU A 48 30.95 39.50 3.87
N SER A 49 31.78 39.71 2.85
CA SER A 49 33.13 39.14 2.88
C SER A 49 34.11 39.92 2.02
N ILE A 50 35.25 40.21 2.65
CA ILE A 50 36.52 40.70 2.09
C ILE A 50 36.68 42.23 2.07
N THR A 51 37.28 42.67 3.18
CA THR A 51 37.91 43.95 3.41
C THR A 51 39.23 44.10 2.62
N THR A 52 39.61 45.36 2.42
CA THR A 52 40.98 45.95 2.29
C THR A 52 41.34 46.65 0.96
N GLU A 53 41.82 47.90 1.14
CA GLU A 53 42.59 48.79 0.24
C GLU A 53 41.88 49.89 -0.60
N LYS A 54 42.01 51.12 -0.07
CA LYS A 54 42.19 52.49 -0.63
C LYS A 54 41.48 53.00 -1.92
N PRO A 55 41.14 54.31 -1.96
CA PRO A 55 40.18 54.87 -2.91
C PRO A 55 40.86 55.57 -4.10
N SER A 56 40.58 55.14 -5.32
CA SER A 56 40.59 56.01 -6.50
C SER A 56 39.78 55.34 -7.61
N LYS A 57 39.06 56.14 -8.41
CA LYS A 57 38.14 55.75 -9.51
C LYS A 57 36.69 55.49 -9.11
N LYS A 58 35.99 56.56 -8.72
CA LYS A 58 34.52 56.61 -8.69
C LYS A 58 33.91 57.52 -9.78
N GLU A 59 34.70 57.97 -10.75
CA GLU A 59 34.22 58.88 -11.83
C GLU A 59 34.19 58.27 -13.25
N GLU A 60 34.75 57.08 -13.49
CA GLU A 60 34.75 56.46 -14.84
C GLU A 60 33.50 55.59 -15.15
N VAL A 61 32.55 55.40 -14.22
CA VAL A 61 31.41 54.47 -14.40
C VAL A 61 30.07 55.17 -14.70
N LYS A 62 30.04 56.52 -14.72
CA LYS A 62 28.81 57.29 -15.03
C LYS A 62 28.68 57.68 -16.50
N GLU A 63 29.75 57.67 -17.30
CA GLU A 63 29.66 58.01 -18.74
C GLU A 63 29.16 56.83 -19.60
N ASP A 64 29.45 55.58 -19.23
CA ASP A 64 29.13 54.40 -20.08
C ASP A 64 27.66 53.93 -20.03
N ARG A 65 26.85 54.40 -19.05
CA ARG A 65 25.41 54.09 -18.99
C ARG A 65 24.53 55.02 -19.83
N SER A 66 25.00 56.22 -20.17
CA SER A 66 24.21 57.18 -20.95
C SER A 66 24.23 56.86 -22.45
N GLU A 67 25.31 56.23 -22.92
CA GLU A 67 25.54 55.92 -24.32
C GLU A 67 24.82 54.62 -24.75
N ALA A 68 24.76 53.62 -23.86
CA ALA A 68 24.01 52.38 -24.07
C ALA A 68 22.48 52.62 -24.19
N LYS A 69 21.92 53.53 -23.38
CA LYS A 69 20.49 53.88 -23.43
C LYS A 69 20.10 54.62 -24.71
N LYS A 70 20.98 55.53 -25.18
CA LYS A 70 20.78 56.31 -26.41
C LYS A 70 20.87 55.45 -27.68
N ASN A 71 21.67 54.38 -27.64
CA ASN A 71 21.77 53.41 -28.74
C ASN A 71 20.58 52.43 -28.80
N TRP A 72 20.00 52.06 -27.64
CA TRP A 72 18.75 51.30 -27.60
C TRP A 72 17.58 52.12 -28.17
N GLU A 73 17.38 53.36 -27.72
CA GLU A 73 16.26 54.20 -28.15
C GLU A 73 16.30 54.52 -29.67
N LYS A 74 17.50 54.64 -30.26
CA LYS A 74 17.66 54.76 -31.72
C LYS A 74 17.33 53.47 -32.50
N SER A 75 17.46 52.29 -31.89
CA SER A 75 17.10 51.02 -32.52
C SER A 75 15.58 50.80 -32.61
N LEU A 76 14.81 51.43 -31.71
CA LEU A 76 13.35 51.37 -31.69
C LEU A 76 12.67 52.31 -32.70
N ALA A 77 13.37 53.35 -33.16
CA ALA A 77 12.84 54.35 -34.10
C ALA A 77 13.03 53.99 -35.59
N LYS A 78 13.67 52.86 -35.92
CA LYS A 78 13.99 52.48 -37.31
C LYS A 78 13.07 51.43 -37.94
N ASN A 79 12.02 51.00 -37.23
CA ASN A 79 11.02 50.02 -37.72
C ASN A 79 9.59 50.57 -37.76
N LYS A 80 9.43 51.86 -38.07
CA LYS A 80 8.15 52.45 -38.51
C LYS A 80 8.41 53.15 -39.85
N ASP A 81 8.32 52.38 -40.92
CA ASP A 81 7.95 52.80 -42.28
C ASP A 81 8.25 51.63 -43.22
N ASN A 82 7.27 50.74 -43.38
CA ASN A 82 7.03 49.92 -44.57
C ASN A 82 5.72 49.13 -44.36
N GLU A 83 4.60 49.75 -44.70
CA GLU A 83 3.37 49.03 -45.02
C GLU A 83 3.58 48.28 -46.35
N VAL A 84 3.71 46.96 -46.27
CA VAL A 84 3.45 46.07 -47.41
C VAL A 84 2.42 45.04 -46.95
N LYS A 85 1.34 44.95 -47.72
CA LYS A 85 0.25 43.98 -47.53
C LYS A 85 0.81 42.57 -47.68
N GLU A 86 0.88 41.80 -46.59
CA GLU A 86 1.04 40.35 -46.63
C GLU A 86 -0.06 39.68 -45.80
N GLU A 87 -0.74 38.73 -46.45
CA GLU A 87 -1.77 37.89 -45.86
C GLU A 87 -1.21 37.10 -44.68
N LYS A 88 -1.91 37.13 -43.54
CA LYS A 88 -1.52 36.37 -42.35
C LYS A 88 -1.51 34.87 -42.66
N PRO A 89 -0.38 34.14 -42.49
CA PRO A 89 -0.47 32.70 -42.32
C PRO A 89 -1.13 32.46 -40.97
N LYS A 90 -2.28 31.78 -40.98
CA LYS A 90 -2.89 31.23 -39.77
C LYS A 90 -1.87 30.28 -39.14
N LYS A 91 -1.13 30.74 -38.12
CA LYS A 91 -0.44 29.84 -37.20
C LYS A 91 -1.52 28.99 -36.56
N LYS A 92 -1.58 27.73 -36.98
CA LYS A 92 -2.30 26.66 -36.31
C LYS A 92 -1.67 26.56 -34.92
N ILE A 93 -2.27 27.23 -33.94
CA ILE A 93 -2.05 26.88 -32.54
C ILE A 93 -2.64 25.48 -32.44
N LEU A 94 -1.77 24.47 -32.44
CA LEU A 94 -2.17 23.14 -32.01
C LEU A 94 -2.39 23.26 -30.50
N ASN A 95 -3.62 23.60 -30.13
CA ASN A 95 -4.12 23.16 -28.85
C ASN A 95 -4.04 21.63 -28.91
N PHE A 96 -3.13 21.03 -28.14
CA PHE A 96 -3.42 19.71 -27.61
C PHE A 96 -4.52 19.96 -26.58
N GLU A 97 -5.76 19.93 -27.03
CA GLU A 97 -6.87 19.65 -26.14
C GLU A 97 -6.54 18.27 -25.56
N GLU A 98 -6.45 18.16 -24.23
CA GLU A 98 -6.63 16.89 -23.55
C GLU A 98 -8.00 16.40 -23.98
N GLU A 99 -8.05 15.59 -25.04
CA GLU A 99 -9.24 14.85 -25.42
C GLU A 99 -9.63 14.01 -24.20
N ASP A 100 -10.90 14.09 -23.79
CA ASP A 100 -11.46 13.29 -22.69
C ASP A 100 -11.01 11.83 -22.82
N ASN A 101 -10.10 11.45 -21.92
CA ASN A 101 -9.26 10.26 -22.03
C ASN A 101 -10.00 8.97 -21.60
N GLU A 102 -11.32 9.04 -21.42
CA GLU A 102 -12.14 7.94 -20.90
C GLU A 102 -12.31 6.79 -21.89
N GLU A 103 -12.25 7.02 -23.21
CA GLU A 103 -12.52 5.97 -24.21
C GLU A 103 -11.38 4.92 -24.34
N TYR A 104 -10.18 5.21 -23.80
CA TYR A 104 -8.99 4.35 -23.91
C TYR A 104 -8.39 3.95 -22.55
N THR A 105 -9.05 4.29 -21.45
CA THR A 105 -8.58 3.95 -20.11
C THR A 105 -9.31 2.72 -19.61
N LYS A 106 -8.59 1.61 -19.45
CA LYS A 106 -9.09 0.44 -18.73
C LYS A 106 -9.10 0.74 -17.25
N LYS A 107 -10.12 0.23 -16.55
CA LYS A 107 -10.29 0.42 -15.11
C LYS A 107 -10.74 -0.89 -14.47
N ALA A 108 -10.12 -1.22 -13.34
CA ALA A 108 -10.54 -2.34 -12.50
C ALA A 108 -10.55 -1.91 -11.03
N ARG A 109 -11.60 -2.30 -10.32
CA ARG A 109 -11.77 -2.06 -8.89
C ARG A 109 -11.29 -3.26 -8.09
N ILE A 110 -10.34 -3.03 -7.19
CA ILE A 110 -9.69 -4.08 -6.41
C ILE A 110 -9.93 -3.82 -4.93
N LYS A 111 -10.25 -4.88 -4.18
CA LYS A 111 -10.41 -4.84 -2.72
C LYS A 111 -9.43 -5.80 -2.03
N PHE A 112 -8.76 -5.30 -1.00
CA PHE A 112 -7.78 -6.05 -0.21
C PHE A 112 -8.24 -6.20 1.23
N PHE A 113 -8.02 -7.39 1.79
CA PHE A 113 -8.48 -7.78 3.12
C PHE A 113 -7.38 -8.50 3.89
N GLY A 114 -7.43 -8.40 5.21
CA GLY A 114 -6.41 -8.98 6.08
C GLY A 114 -6.63 -10.47 6.39
N ASP A 115 -6.32 -10.85 7.62
CA ASP A 115 -6.19 -12.27 7.98
C ASP A 115 -7.54 -12.97 8.12
N THR A 116 -7.71 -14.06 7.38
CA THR A 116 -8.90 -14.92 7.39
C THR A 116 -8.53 -16.25 8.03
N MET A 117 -8.89 -16.40 9.30
CA MET A 117 -8.59 -17.56 10.13
C MET A 117 -9.86 -18.05 10.85
N ALA A 118 -9.96 -19.35 11.05
CA ALA A 118 -11.02 -19.93 11.87
C ALA A 118 -10.45 -20.64 13.09
N HIS A 119 -10.77 -20.12 14.27
CA HIS A 119 -10.48 -20.78 15.54
C HIS A 119 -11.43 -21.95 15.78
N PHE A 120 -11.12 -22.79 16.77
CA PHE A 120 -11.85 -24.03 17.01
C PHE A 120 -13.34 -23.80 17.30
N ASP A 121 -13.69 -22.73 18.01
CA ASP A 121 -15.08 -22.36 18.28
C ASP A 121 -15.85 -22.00 16.99
N GLN A 122 -15.22 -21.35 16.01
CA GLN A 122 -15.81 -21.14 14.68
C GLN A 122 -16.06 -22.46 13.94
N VAL A 123 -15.16 -23.43 14.05
CA VAL A 123 -15.34 -24.78 13.48
C VAL A 123 -16.51 -25.51 14.15
N GLN A 124 -16.62 -25.40 15.48
CA GLN A 124 -17.71 -25.99 16.25
C GLN A 124 -19.06 -25.32 15.95
N TYR A 125 -19.06 -24.01 15.74
CA TYR A 125 -20.24 -23.28 15.27
C TYR A 125 -20.67 -23.76 13.89
N ALA A 126 -19.73 -23.87 12.94
CA ALA A 126 -20.03 -24.21 11.56
C ALA A 126 -20.72 -25.57 11.42
N ILE A 127 -20.29 -26.59 12.16
CA ILE A 127 -20.94 -27.92 12.14
C ILE A 127 -22.34 -27.90 12.75
N ASN A 128 -22.56 -27.09 13.79
CA ASN A 128 -23.87 -26.94 14.41
C ASN A 128 -24.83 -26.17 13.48
N TYR A 129 -24.35 -25.07 12.90
CA TYR A 129 -25.11 -24.20 12.01
C TYR A 129 -25.52 -24.92 10.72
N GLY A 130 -24.62 -25.70 10.12
CA GLY A 130 -24.91 -26.50 8.92
C GLY A 130 -25.70 -27.79 9.20
N GLY A 131 -26.13 -28.05 10.44
CA GLY A 131 -26.98 -29.19 10.78
C GLY A 131 -26.27 -30.55 10.67
N GLY A 132 -24.99 -30.60 10.99
CA GLY A 132 -24.15 -31.80 10.88
C GLY A 132 -23.20 -31.80 9.66
N GLU A 133 -23.28 -30.76 8.83
CA GLU A 133 -22.27 -30.40 7.82
C GLU A 133 -21.63 -29.06 8.23
N TYR A 134 -20.40 -28.78 7.78
CA TYR A 134 -19.74 -27.51 8.10
C TYR A 134 -20.29 -26.37 7.23
N ASP A 135 -20.76 -25.30 7.85
CA ASP A 135 -21.17 -24.07 7.16
C ASP A 135 -20.65 -22.82 7.89
N PHE A 136 -19.67 -22.15 7.27
CA PHE A 136 -19.04 -20.92 7.74
C PHE A 136 -19.67 -19.65 7.16
N SER A 137 -20.71 -19.76 6.32
CA SER A 137 -21.32 -18.62 5.60
C SER A 137 -21.82 -17.51 6.52
N ASN A 138 -22.21 -17.86 7.75
CA ASN A 138 -22.66 -16.92 8.77
C ASN A 138 -21.64 -15.80 9.03
N GLN A 139 -20.34 -16.08 8.95
CA GLN A 139 -19.26 -15.12 9.22
C GLN A 139 -19.23 -13.97 8.21
N PHE A 140 -19.71 -14.22 6.99
CA PHE A 140 -19.68 -13.27 5.88
C PHE A 140 -21.01 -12.54 5.65
N THR A 141 -22.02 -12.79 6.49
CA THR A 141 -23.42 -12.32 6.33
C THR A 141 -23.52 -10.84 5.95
N TYR A 142 -22.73 -9.97 6.57
CA TYR A 142 -22.86 -8.52 6.40
C TYR A 142 -21.88 -7.90 5.42
N ILE A 143 -20.86 -8.66 5.00
CA ILE A 143 -19.74 -8.16 4.19
C ILE A 143 -19.74 -8.71 2.77
N SER A 144 -20.40 -9.85 2.50
CA SER A 144 -20.32 -10.54 1.21
C SER A 144 -20.70 -9.65 0.01
N ASP A 145 -21.77 -8.85 0.12
CA ASP A 145 -22.17 -7.95 -0.97
C ASP A 145 -21.09 -6.89 -1.26
N TYR A 146 -20.41 -6.41 -0.22
CA TYR A 146 -19.30 -5.48 -0.36
C TYR A 146 -18.07 -6.16 -1.00
N VAL A 147 -17.78 -7.42 -0.69
CA VAL A 147 -16.68 -8.16 -1.33
C VAL A 147 -16.98 -8.39 -2.82
N LYS A 148 -18.19 -8.86 -3.15
CA LYS A 148 -18.64 -9.19 -4.53
C LYS A 148 -18.69 -8.03 -5.50
N ASP A 149 -18.75 -6.81 -4.98
CA ASP A 149 -18.78 -5.56 -5.76
C ASP A 149 -17.37 -5.11 -6.23
N ALA A 150 -16.40 -6.02 -6.30
CA ALA A 150 -15.06 -5.77 -6.85
C ALA A 150 -14.84 -6.59 -8.13
N ASP A 151 -13.94 -6.13 -9.00
CA ASP A 151 -13.48 -6.92 -10.14
C ASP A 151 -12.40 -7.95 -9.71
N LEU A 152 -11.70 -7.66 -8.61
CA LEU A 152 -10.77 -8.57 -7.95
C LEU A 152 -10.79 -8.35 -6.44
N SER A 153 -10.91 -9.42 -5.66
CA SER A 153 -10.81 -9.38 -4.20
C SER A 153 -9.82 -10.39 -3.66
N ILE A 154 -8.96 -9.95 -2.74
CA ILE A 154 -7.84 -10.73 -2.20
C ILE A 154 -7.88 -10.73 -0.66
N THR A 155 -7.68 -11.89 -0.05
CA THR A 155 -7.56 -12.04 1.41
C THR A 155 -6.42 -12.99 1.80
N ASN A 156 -5.93 -12.92 3.03
CA ASN A 156 -4.93 -13.87 3.54
C ASN A 156 -5.61 -15.09 4.18
N TYR A 157 -5.35 -16.29 3.67
CA TYR A 157 -5.85 -17.54 4.25
C TYR A 157 -4.83 -18.09 5.25
N GLU A 158 -5.03 -17.79 6.53
CA GLU A 158 -4.07 -18.03 7.61
C GLU A 158 -4.46 -19.25 8.45
N THR A 159 -4.59 -20.37 7.76
CA THR A 159 -4.88 -21.68 8.32
C THR A 159 -4.49 -22.74 7.29
N THR A 160 -4.49 -24.01 7.69
CA THR A 160 -4.34 -25.12 6.75
C THR A 160 -5.66 -25.86 6.55
N THR A 161 -5.80 -26.56 5.44
CA THR A 161 -6.90 -27.49 5.20
C THR A 161 -6.32 -28.85 4.83
N ASN A 162 -6.26 -29.73 5.82
CA ASN A 162 -5.75 -31.08 5.68
C ASN A 162 -6.78 -32.09 6.20
N PRO A 163 -7.44 -32.85 5.31
CA PRO A 163 -8.46 -33.83 5.68
C PRO A 163 -7.88 -35.05 6.43
N ASN A 164 -6.56 -35.23 6.43
CA ASN A 164 -5.86 -36.33 7.12
C ASN A 164 -5.50 -35.97 8.58
N ARG A 165 -5.83 -34.76 9.04
CA ARG A 165 -5.59 -34.28 10.41
C ARG A 165 -6.90 -33.85 11.05
N GLU A 166 -6.95 -33.88 12.38
CA GLU A 166 -8.10 -33.34 13.12
C GLU A 166 -8.19 -31.83 12.90
N TYR A 167 -9.41 -31.29 12.89
CA TYR A 167 -9.61 -29.85 12.85
C TYR A 167 -9.23 -29.22 14.20
N SER A 168 -8.58 -28.07 14.15
CA SER A 168 -8.03 -27.40 15.31
C SER A 168 -7.97 -25.89 15.09
N GLY A 169 -8.01 -25.13 16.19
CA GLY A 169 -7.65 -23.72 16.20
C GLY A 169 -6.22 -23.51 16.69
N TYR A 170 -5.94 -22.31 17.19
CA TYR A 170 -4.67 -21.96 17.82
C TYR A 170 -4.19 -23.02 18.85
N PRO A 171 -2.90 -23.39 18.88
CA PRO A 171 -1.77 -22.77 18.18
C PRO A 171 -1.42 -23.37 16.81
N ALA A 172 -2.13 -24.41 16.36
CA ALA A 172 -1.88 -25.06 15.08
C ALA A 172 -3.22 -25.28 14.37
N PHE A 173 -3.52 -24.45 13.39
CA PHE A 173 -4.80 -24.38 12.73
C PHE A 173 -4.96 -25.47 11.66
N ASN A 174 -6.16 -26.05 11.62
CA ASN A 174 -6.60 -26.91 10.54
C ASN A 174 -8.12 -26.78 10.39
N THR A 175 -8.58 -26.34 9.23
CA THR A 175 -9.97 -25.96 8.97
C THR A 175 -10.60 -26.81 7.86
N PRO A 176 -11.91 -27.16 7.96
CA PRO A 176 -12.62 -27.91 6.94
C PRO A 176 -12.60 -27.26 5.55
N VAL A 177 -12.70 -28.06 4.49
CA VAL A 177 -12.73 -27.60 3.09
C VAL A 177 -13.89 -26.65 2.80
N GLU A 178 -15.00 -26.78 3.53
CA GLU A 178 -16.17 -25.94 3.42
C GLU A 178 -15.86 -24.47 3.73
N TYR A 179 -14.83 -24.19 4.54
CA TYR A 179 -14.44 -22.82 4.84
C TYR A 179 -13.96 -22.08 3.59
N LEU A 180 -13.10 -22.72 2.78
CA LEU A 180 -12.65 -22.18 1.49
C LEU A 180 -13.81 -22.01 0.50
N LYS A 181 -14.76 -22.95 0.48
CA LYS A 181 -15.98 -22.80 -0.31
C LYS A 181 -16.79 -21.58 0.15
N ASN A 182 -16.96 -21.37 1.45
CA ASN A 182 -17.68 -20.21 1.96
C ASN A 182 -16.91 -18.89 1.73
N ILE A 183 -15.57 -18.90 1.74
CA ILE A 183 -14.74 -17.77 1.30
C ILE A 183 -15.02 -17.45 -0.18
N LYS A 184 -15.07 -18.46 -1.05
CA LYS A 184 -15.45 -18.26 -2.46
C LYS A 184 -16.87 -17.68 -2.60
N ASP A 185 -17.83 -18.30 -1.92
CA ASP A 185 -19.25 -17.89 -1.94
C ASP A 185 -19.43 -16.46 -1.37
N ALA A 186 -18.53 -16.01 -0.48
CA ALA A 186 -18.52 -14.67 0.06
C ALA A 186 -18.09 -13.61 -0.99
N GLY A 187 -17.40 -14.02 -2.05
CA GLY A 187 -17.03 -13.16 -3.18
C GLY A 187 -15.52 -13.12 -3.48
N PHE A 188 -14.69 -13.82 -2.71
CA PHE A 188 -13.24 -13.77 -2.88
C PHE A 188 -12.77 -14.43 -4.18
N ASP A 189 -11.73 -13.87 -4.79
CA ASP A 189 -11.14 -14.38 -6.02
C ASP A 189 -9.81 -15.07 -5.76
N VAL A 190 -8.97 -14.45 -4.93
CA VAL A 190 -7.62 -14.90 -4.62
C VAL A 190 -7.41 -15.01 -3.12
N VAL A 191 -6.76 -16.08 -2.69
CA VAL A 191 -6.23 -16.21 -1.33
C VAL A 191 -4.71 -16.24 -1.31
N THR A 192 -4.09 -15.49 -0.40
CA THR A 192 -2.66 -15.64 -0.12
C THR A 192 -2.45 -16.73 0.92
N THR A 193 -1.38 -17.50 0.76
CA THR A 193 -1.13 -18.71 1.55
C THR A 193 0.26 -18.76 2.19
N ALA A 194 1.14 -17.81 1.86
CA ALA A 194 2.41 -17.65 2.55
C ALA A 194 2.18 -16.88 3.85
N ASN A 195 2.15 -17.58 4.98
CA ASN A 195 2.03 -17.01 6.31
C ASN A 195 2.70 -17.92 7.36
N ASN A 196 2.67 -17.46 8.60
CA ASN A 196 3.25 -18.18 9.74
C ASN A 196 2.56 -19.53 10.04
N HIS A 197 1.30 -19.70 9.61
CA HIS A 197 0.49 -20.91 9.82
C HIS A 197 0.48 -21.89 8.65
N THR A 198 1.17 -21.58 7.53
CA THR A 198 1.25 -22.43 6.33
C THR A 198 1.67 -23.88 6.61
N LEU A 199 2.48 -24.12 7.64
CA LEU A 199 3.04 -25.45 7.96
C LEU A 199 2.45 -26.08 9.23
N ASP A 200 1.29 -25.63 9.70
CA ASP A 200 0.66 -26.16 10.93
C ASP A 200 0.32 -27.65 10.83
N THR A 201 -0.09 -28.11 9.64
CA THR A 201 -0.31 -29.53 9.33
C THR A 201 0.81 -30.15 8.50
N ASP A 202 2.03 -29.62 8.66
CA ASP A 202 3.25 -30.01 7.93
C ASP A 202 3.14 -29.75 6.40
N GLU A 203 4.17 -30.14 5.64
CA GLU A 203 4.22 -29.90 4.18
C GLU A 203 3.07 -30.59 3.41
N GLU A 204 2.60 -31.75 3.90
CA GLU A 204 1.37 -32.39 3.41
C GLU A 204 0.17 -31.42 3.44
N GLY A 205 0.08 -30.61 4.51
CA GLY A 205 -0.93 -29.58 4.69
C GLY A 205 -0.88 -28.48 3.62
N VAL A 206 0.30 -28.13 3.12
CA VAL A 206 0.45 -27.16 2.03
C VAL A 206 -0.24 -27.69 0.78
N PHE A 207 0.08 -28.93 0.38
CA PHE A 207 -0.47 -29.52 -0.83
C PHE A 207 -1.98 -29.75 -0.73
N SER A 208 -2.47 -30.25 0.41
CA SER A 208 -3.90 -30.46 0.60
C SER A 208 -4.68 -29.14 0.67
N THR A 209 -4.08 -28.08 1.21
CA THR A 209 -4.67 -26.74 1.21
C THR A 209 -4.79 -26.21 -0.21
N ILE A 210 -3.74 -26.33 -1.03
CA ILE A 210 -3.78 -25.97 -2.44
C ILE A 210 -4.89 -26.73 -3.17
N ASP A 211 -4.98 -28.06 -2.99
CA ASP A 211 -6.06 -28.86 -3.58
C ASP A 211 -7.45 -28.37 -3.15
N ALA A 212 -7.63 -28.01 -1.88
CA ALA A 212 -8.90 -27.51 -1.36
C ALA A 212 -9.28 -26.14 -1.94
N ILE A 213 -8.30 -25.25 -2.12
CA ILE A 213 -8.49 -23.92 -2.74
C ILE A 213 -8.93 -24.10 -4.20
N GLU A 214 -8.20 -24.92 -4.97
CA GLU A 214 -8.50 -25.19 -6.38
C GLU A 214 -9.91 -25.79 -6.54
N ASN A 215 -10.28 -26.74 -5.67
CA ASN A 215 -11.61 -27.35 -5.65
C ASN A 215 -12.73 -26.37 -5.25
N ALA A 216 -12.43 -25.37 -4.42
CA ALA A 216 -13.37 -24.30 -4.06
C ALA A 216 -13.56 -23.28 -5.20
N GLY A 217 -12.70 -23.28 -6.23
CA GLY A 217 -12.73 -22.31 -7.32
C GLY A 217 -12.11 -20.96 -6.97
N LEU A 218 -11.15 -20.96 -6.04
CA LEU A 218 -10.29 -19.83 -5.71
C LEU A 218 -8.96 -19.96 -6.44
N ASP A 219 -8.34 -18.83 -6.75
CA ASP A 219 -6.93 -18.78 -7.12
C ASP A 219 -6.07 -18.56 -5.86
N TYR A 220 -4.79 -18.89 -5.92
CA TYR A 220 -3.86 -18.69 -4.80
C TYR A 220 -2.48 -18.22 -5.22
N VAL A 221 -1.75 -17.69 -4.24
CA VAL A 221 -0.33 -17.36 -4.34
C VAL A 221 0.34 -17.48 -2.97
N GLY A 222 1.65 -17.71 -2.95
CA GLY A 222 2.48 -17.77 -1.74
C GLY A 222 2.93 -19.19 -1.38
N THR A 223 2.24 -20.20 -1.87
CA THR A 223 2.67 -21.60 -1.82
C THR A 223 2.56 -22.22 -3.20
N HIS A 224 3.29 -23.29 -3.44
CA HIS A 224 3.22 -24.03 -4.69
C HIS A 224 3.43 -25.53 -4.46
N LYS A 225 2.79 -26.34 -5.31
CA LYS A 225 3.20 -27.74 -5.49
C LYS A 225 4.46 -27.74 -6.33
N ASP A 226 5.46 -28.54 -5.99
CA ASP A 226 6.71 -28.78 -6.75
C ASP A 226 7.08 -27.63 -7.73
N ASP A 227 7.19 -27.92 -9.02
CA ASP A 227 7.49 -27.01 -10.14
C ASP A 227 6.36 -26.00 -10.50
N GLY A 228 5.54 -25.64 -9.50
CA GLY A 228 4.51 -24.61 -9.59
C GLY A 228 5.07 -23.18 -9.62
N GLU A 229 4.23 -22.27 -10.10
CA GLU A 229 4.60 -20.87 -10.29
C GLU A 229 4.54 -20.08 -8.98
N ARG A 230 5.53 -19.21 -8.74
CA ARG A 230 5.58 -18.33 -7.56
C ARG A 230 4.71 -17.07 -7.70
N ILE A 231 4.37 -16.72 -8.94
CA ILE A 231 3.67 -15.49 -9.31
C ILE A 231 2.32 -15.87 -9.92
N LEU A 232 1.24 -15.32 -9.38
CA LEU A 232 -0.09 -15.44 -9.95
C LEU A 232 -0.34 -14.27 -10.92
N TYR A 233 -0.74 -14.57 -12.17
CA TYR A 233 -1.16 -13.55 -13.12
C TYR A 233 -2.67 -13.60 -13.33
N LYS A 234 -3.33 -12.44 -13.22
CA LYS A 234 -4.77 -12.26 -13.47
C LYS A 234 -4.99 -11.23 -14.56
N ASP A 235 -5.92 -11.50 -15.47
CA ASP A 235 -6.50 -10.47 -16.33
C ASP A 235 -7.74 -9.93 -15.61
N VAL A 236 -7.72 -8.64 -15.27
CA VAL A 236 -8.83 -7.96 -14.60
C VAL A 236 -9.25 -6.80 -15.49
N ASN A 237 -10.40 -6.95 -16.18
CA ASN A 237 -10.90 -5.99 -17.16
C ASN A 237 -9.87 -5.58 -18.23
N GLY A 238 -9.06 -6.54 -18.70
CA GLY A 238 -8.03 -6.32 -19.72
C GLY A 238 -6.74 -5.69 -19.19
N ILE A 239 -6.57 -5.60 -17.87
CA ILE A 239 -5.35 -5.19 -17.18
C ILE A 239 -4.68 -6.45 -16.62
N LYS A 240 -3.40 -6.69 -16.97
CA LYS A 240 -2.65 -7.84 -16.46
C LYS A 240 -2.03 -7.49 -15.10
N VAL A 241 -2.55 -8.12 -14.05
CA VAL A 241 -2.10 -7.96 -12.66
C VAL A 241 -1.25 -9.16 -12.27
N ALA A 242 -0.02 -8.93 -11.82
CA ALA A 242 0.80 -9.93 -11.15
C ALA A 242 0.65 -9.79 -9.64
N ILE A 243 0.44 -10.92 -8.95
CA ILE A 243 0.28 -10.98 -7.51
C ILE A 243 1.37 -11.90 -6.98
N LEU A 244 2.08 -11.44 -5.96
CA LEU A 244 3.15 -12.16 -5.27
C LEU A 244 2.83 -12.17 -3.77
N SER A 245 3.18 -13.24 -3.07
CA SER A 245 2.99 -13.33 -1.62
C SER A 245 4.15 -14.08 -0.99
N TYR A 246 4.55 -13.65 0.22
CA TYR A 246 5.71 -14.14 0.94
C TYR A 246 5.48 -14.13 2.44
N THR A 247 6.17 -14.97 3.19
CA THR A 247 6.14 -14.97 4.66
C THR A 247 7.51 -14.85 5.29
N TYR A 248 7.59 -14.21 6.47
CA TYR A 248 8.81 -14.15 7.27
C TYR A 248 9.22 -15.52 7.85
N GLY A 249 8.30 -16.47 7.99
CA GLY A 249 8.55 -17.77 8.62
C GLY A 249 7.27 -18.57 8.82
N CYS A 250 7.36 -19.78 9.42
CA CYS A 250 6.21 -20.68 9.63
C CYS A 250 6.12 -21.23 11.08
N ASN A 251 6.14 -20.34 12.09
CA ASN A 251 5.90 -20.61 13.51
C ASN A 251 6.70 -21.75 14.18
N GLY A 252 7.81 -22.20 13.56
CA GLY A 252 8.71 -23.27 14.00
C GLY A 252 8.28 -24.01 15.27
N LYS A 253 7.61 -25.18 15.14
CA LYS A 253 7.03 -25.97 16.24
C LYS A 253 7.83 -25.81 17.54
N VAL A 254 7.17 -25.25 18.57
CA VAL A 254 7.72 -24.78 19.85
C VAL A 254 8.39 -25.90 20.65
N ASP A 255 9.54 -26.38 20.18
CA ASP A 255 10.56 -27.15 20.93
C ASP A 255 11.79 -27.53 20.09
N LEU A 256 12.22 -26.70 19.13
CA LEU A 256 13.32 -27.08 18.24
C LEU A 256 14.62 -26.33 18.56
N LEU A 257 15.53 -27.06 19.19
CA LEU A 257 16.99 -26.88 19.15
C LEU A 257 17.58 -26.88 17.72
N THR A 258 16.73 -26.85 16.69
CA THR A 258 17.03 -26.86 15.26
C THR A 258 16.19 -25.79 14.57
N VAL A 259 16.85 -24.82 13.94
CA VAL A 259 16.21 -23.96 12.94
C VAL A 259 15.61 -24.88 11.87
N ARG A 260 14.30 -24.78 11.62
CA ARG A 260 13.68 -25.53 10.52
C ARG A 260 14.22 -24.93 9.21
N GLU A 261 14.73 -25.77 8.33
CA GLU A 261 15.06 -25.35 6.98
C GLU A 261 13.78 -24.88 6.29
N GLU A 262 13.89 -23.82 5.49
CA GLU A 262 12.81 -23.34 4.63
C GLU A 262 12.31 -24.46 3.72
N VAL A 263 11.00 -24.56 3.56
CA VAL A 263 10.36 -25.58 2.71
C VAL A 263 10.14 -24.99 1.32
N ASP A 264 10.59 -25.69 0.29
CA ASP A 264 10.56 -25.20 -1.10
C ASP A 264 9.15 -24.77 -1.55
N SER A 265 8.11 -25.50 -1.11
CA SER A 265 6.71 -25.21 -1.43
C SER A 265 6.14 -23.90 -0.85
N VAL A 266 6.94 -23.10 -0.13
CA VAL A 266 6.53 -21.87 0.54
C VAL A 266 7.41 -20.70 0.11
N ASN A 267 6.79 -19.57 -0.24
CA ASN A 267 7.50 -18.36 -0.60
C ASN A 267 7.95 -17.62 0.67
N TYR A 268 9.26 -17.63 0.98
CA TYR A 268 9.82 -16.86 2.08
C TYR A 268 10.27 -15.46 1.66
N ILE A 269 10.23 -14.52 2.61
CA ILE A 269 10.74 -13.16 2.40
C ILE A 269 12.27 -13.21 2.30
N HIS A 270 12.76 -13.05 1.07
CA HIS A 270 14.15 -12.79 0.74
C HIS A 270 14.22 -11.65 -0.27
N ASP A 271 14.92 -10.57 0.06
CA ASP A 271 14.94 -9.34 -0.75
C ASP A 271 15.35 -9.61 -2.21
N ASP A 272 16.41 -10.41 -2.42
CA ASP A 272 16.88 -10.78 -3.76
C ASP A 272 15.84 -11.58 -4.56
N LEU A 273 15.07 -12.44 -3.89
CA LEU A 273 14.01 -13.25 -4.50
C LEU A 273 12.82 -12.37 -4.88
N ILE A 274 12.36 -11.52 -3.96
CA ILE A 274 11.25 -10.60 -4.20
C ILE A 274 11.59 -9.66 -5.36
N LYS A 275 12.80 -9.09 -5.35
CA LYS A 275 13.28 -8.23 -6.44
C LYS A 275 13.31 -8.96 -7.78
N LYS A 276 13.79 -10.21 -7.80
CA LYS A 276 13.81 -11.05 -9.00
C LYS A 276 12.39 -11.32 -9.50
N ASP A 277 11.48 -11.71 -8.62
CA ASP A 277 10.12 -12.08 -8.99
C ASP A 277 9.30 -10.85 -9.45
N ILE A 278 9.50 -9.67 -8.85
CA ILE A 278 8.94 -8.38 -9.34
C ILE A 278 9.46 -8.08 -10.75
N LYS A 279 10.75 -8.28 -10.99
CA LYS A 279 11.34 -8.09 -12.32
C LYS A 279 10.74 -9.08 -13.32
N GLU A 280 10.59 -10.34 -12.93
CA GLU A 280 10.00 -11.40 -13.76
C GLU A 280 8.54 -11.09 -14.11
N ALA A 281 7.75 -10.59 -13.16
CA ALA A 281 6.39 -10.12 -13.42
C ALA A 281 6.34 -9.04 -14.51
N LYS A 282 7.24 -8.05 -14.43
CA LYS A 282 7.35 -6.99 -15.44
C LYS A 282 7.84 -7.51 -16.79
N ASP A 283 8.84 -8.37 -16.82
CA ASP A 283 9.36 -8.98 -18.05
C ASP A 283 8.27 -9.82 -18.76
N ASN A 284 7.37 -10.43 -17.98
CA ASN A 284 6.19 -11.15 -18.48
C ASN A 284 5.01 -10.22 -18.82
N GLY A 285 5.20 -8.90 -18.82
CA GLY A 285 4.23 -7.92 -19.27
C GLY A 285 3.09 -7.65 -18.28
N ALA A 286 3.30 -7.83 -16.97
CA ALA A 286 2.35 -7.34 -15.98
C ALA A 286 2.25 -5.81 -16.05
N ASP A 287 1.03 -5.30 -16.11
CA ASP A 287 0.74 -3.88 -16.03
C ASP A 287 0.87 -3.42 -14.57
N PHE A 288 0.28 -4.14 -13.63
CA PHE A 288 0.37 -3.88 -12.19
C PHE A 288 1.00 -5.03 -11.44
N VAL A 289 1.81 -4.73 -10.43
CA VAL A 289 2.44 -5.71 -9.54
C VAL A 289 2.02 -5.47 -8.10
N ILE A 290 1.41 -6.49 -7.48
CA ILE A 290 0.92 -6.48 -6.10
C ILE A 290 1.77 -7.45 -5.29
N VAL A 291 2.35 -6.98 -4.18
CA VAL A 291 3.08 -7.82 -3.24
C VAL A 291 2.29 -7.91 -1.93
N TYR A 292 2.05 -9.13 -1.45
CA TYR A 292 1.28 -9.45 -0.25
C TYR A 292 2.16 -10.15 0.79
N PRO A 293 3.01 -9.39 1.50
CA PRO A 293 3.91 -9.95 2.49
C PRO A 293 3.20 -10.21 3.83
N HIS A 294 3.56 -11.30 4.47
CA HIS A 294 3.17 -11.64 5.83
C HIS A 294 4.42 -11.49 6.71
N TRP A 295 4.50 -10.41 7.47
CA TRP A 295 5.73 -9.86 8.08
C TRP A 295 5.44 -9.13 9.39
N GLU A 296 6.38 -8.37 9.97
CA GLU A 296 6.16 -7.61 11.21
C GLU A 296 6.11 -8.43 12.51
N ILE A 297 5.92 -7.72 13.62
CA ILE A 297 5.76 -8.27 14.97
C ILE A 297 4.27 -8.25 15.33
N GLU A 298 3.75 -9.37 15.83
CA GLU A 298 2.36 -9.46 16.28
C GLU A 298 1.99 -8.35 17.27
N TYR A 299 0.83 -7.74 17.04
CA TYR A 299 0.15 -6.75 17.90
C TYR A 299 0.83 -5.38 18.05
N GLU A 300 1.89 -5.11 17.29
CA GLU A 300 2.48 -3.78 17.17
C GLU A 300 1.68 -2.92 16.19
N SER A 301 1.19 -1.76 16.63
CA SER A 301 0.36 -0.86 15.81
C SER A 301 1.14 -0.01 14.81
N TYR A 302 2.47 -0.06 14.87
CA TYR A 302 3.36 0.66 13.97
C TYR A 302 4.40 -0.29 13.41
N PRO A 303 4.70 -0.22 12.10
CA PRO A 303 5.71 -1.06 11.50
C PRO A 303 7.09 -0.74 12.07
N ILE A 304 7.96 -1.75 12.13
CA ILE A 304 9.36 -1.53 12.43
C ILE A 304 10.08 -0.91 11.22
N GLN A 305 11.16 -0.17 11.48
CA GLN A 305 11.90 0.52 10.42
C GLN A 305 12.36 -0.43 9.31
N GLU A 306 12.79 -1.65 9.64
CA GLU A 306 13.24 -2.61 8.62
C GLU A 306 12.14 -3.01 7.63
N THR A 307 10.87 -3.02 8.05
CA THR A 307 9.74 -3.29 7.15
C THR A 307 9.35 -2.06 6.35
N VAL A 308 9.45 -0.86 6.93
CA VAL A 308 9.29 0.41 6.21
C VAL A 308 10.28 0.47 5.04
N GLU A 309 11.56 0.27 5.32
CA GLU A 309 12.62 0.22 4.31
C GLU A 309 12.35 -0.86 3.26
N ARG A 310 11.94 -2.06 3.67
CA ARG A 310 11.60 -3.14 2.73
C ARG A 310 10.38 -2.82 1.87
N GLY A 311 9.37 -2.16 2.42
CA GLY A 311 8.18 -1.69 1.69
C GLY A 311 8.54 -0.69 0.60
N HIS A 312 9.39 0.29 0.93
CA HIS A 312 9.96 1.25 -0.03
C HIS A 312 10.75 0.53 -1.13
N ASP A 313 11.65 -0.38 -0.73
CA ASP A 313 12.45 -1.19 -1.64
C ASP A 313 11.59 -1.97 -2.65
N MET A 314 10.48 -2.57 -2.21
CA MET A 314 9.56 -3.29 -3.11
C MET A 314 8.96 -2.36 -4.18
N ILE A 315 8.53 -1.15 -3.81
CA ILE A 315 8.01 -0.17 -4.77
C ILE A 315 9.13 0.30 -5.71
N ASP A 316 10.32 0.54 -5.18
CA ASP A 316 11.51 0.91 -5.97
C ASP A 316 11.88 -0.17 -6.99
N TRP A 317 11.85 -1.45 -6.59
CA TRP A 317 12.11 -2.58 -7.47
C TRP A 317 11.00 -2.77 -8.51
N GLY A 318 9.79 -2.31 -8.22
CA GLY A 318 8.77 -2.19 -9.22
C GLY A 318 7.35 -2.58 -8.86
N ALA A 319 7.08 -2.93 -7.61
CA ALA A 319 5.71 -3.11 -7.15
C ALA A 319 4.93 -1.79 -7.27
N ASP A 320 3.62 -1.90 -7.49
CA ASP A 320 2.68 -0.77 -7.46
C ASP A 320 1.93 -0.72 -6.12
N LEU A 321 1.67 -1.89 -5.54
CA LEU A 321 0.96 -2.07 -4.27
C LEU A 321 1.72 -3.06 -3.39
N VAL A 322 1.92 -2.70 -2.12
CA VAL A 322 2.44 -3.61 -1.08
C VAL A 322 1.40 -3.67 0.03
N ILE A 323 0.84 -4.85 0.27
CA ILE A 323 -0.29 -5.05 1.19
C ILE A 323 0.08 -6.10 2.23
N GLY A 324 0.59 -5.63 3.37
CA GLY A 324 1.07 -6.45 4.46
C GLY A 324 -0.03 -6.98 5.38
N ASN A 325 0.31 -8.03 6.12
CA ASN A 325 -0.49 -8.69 7.15
C ASN A 325 0.42 -9.41 8.17
N HIS A 326 -0.17 -10.10 9.16
CA HIS A 326 0.42 -10.82 10.32
C HIS A 326 0.26 -10.13 11.68
N PRO A 327 0.40 -8.79 11.84
CA PRO A 327 0.31 -8.18 13.16
C PRO A 327 -1.01 -8.38 13.89
N HIS A 328 -2.04 -8.88 13.19
CA HIS A 328 -3.41 -9.03 13.68
C HIS A 328 -4.07 -7.73 14.15
N VAL A 329 -3.41 -6.59 13.90
CA VAL A 329 -3.89 -5.24 14.14
C VAL A 329 -3.65 -4.42 12.88
N VAL A 330 -4.44 -3.36 12.68
CA VAL A 330 -4.23 -2.43 11.57
C VAL A 330 -2.96 -1.62 11.83
N GLN A 331 -2.16 -1.42 10.79
CA GLN A 331 -1.02 -0.49 10.76
C GLN A 331 -1.24 0.60 9.70
N PRO A 332 -0.44 1.68 9.68
CA PRO A 332 -0.61 2.79 8.74
C PRO A 332 -0.62 2.39 7.26
N VAL A 333 -1.16 3.30 6.43
CA VAL A 333 -1.08 3.20 4.97
C VAL A 333 -0.33 4.40 4.43
N GLU A 334 0.72 4.14 3.68
CA GLU A 334 1.64 5.12 3.13
C GLU A 334 1.51 5.21 1.61
N LYS A 335 1.49 6.44 1.09
CA LYS A 335 1.71 6.71 -0.33
C LYS A 335 3.17 7.06 -0.52
N TYR A 336 3.89 6.18 -1.21
CA TYR A 336 5.33 6.32 -1.42
C TYR A 336 5.60 6.81 -2.85
N THR A 337 6.53 7.76 -3.00
CA THR A 337 7.00 8.23 -4.31
C THR A 337 8.49 7.91 -4.44
N THR A 338 8.81 7.04 -5.39
CA THR A 338 10.20 6.68 -5.72
C THR A 338 10.97 7.88 -6.27
N ASP A 339 12.30 7.81 -6.25
CA ASP A 339 13.20 8.84 -6.84
C ASP A 339 12.93 9.13 -8.32
N ASP A 340 12.42 8.15 -9.07
CA ASP A 340 12.10 8.29 -10.50
C ASP A 340 10.68 8.84 -10.76
N GLY A 341 9.92 9.14 -9.70
CA GLY A 341 8.60 9.75 -9.74
C GLY A 341 7.44 8.77 -9.89
N ARG A 342 7.67 7.45 -9.83
CA ARG A 342 6.58 6.47 -9.69
C ARG A 342 5.96 6.56 -8.30
N GLU A 343 4.63 6.48 -8.27
CA GLU A 343 3.84 6.41 -7.03
C GLU A 343 3.44 4.96 -6.73
N GLY A 344 3.47 4.58 -5.46
CA GLY A 344 3.00 3.30 -4.95
C GLY A 344 2.22 3.45 -3.65
N LEU A 345 1.46 2.42 -3.28
CA LEU A 345 0.74 2.36 -2.00
C LEU A 345 1.29 1.22 -1.16
N ILE A 346 1.58 1.49 0.11
CA ILE A 346 2.05 0.51 1.08
C ILE A 346 1.06 0.49 2.24
N ALA A 347 0.34 -0.60 2.42
CA ALA A 347 -0.44 -0.86 3.63
C ALA A 347 0.34 -1.85 4.48
N TYR A 348 0.79 -1.46 5.67
CA TYR A 348 1.72 -2.30 6.43
C TYR A 348 1.05 -3.52 7.08
N ALA A 349 -0.20 -3.37 7.53
CA ALA A 349 -1.04 -4.46 8.01
C ALA A 349 -2.52 -4.10 7.93
N LEU A 350 -3.36 -5.04 7.45
CA LEU A 350 -4.82 -4.85 7.36
C LEU A 350 -5.60 -5.41 8.55
N GLY A 351 -4.93 -6.04 9.53
CA GLY A 351 -5.56 -6.65 10.70
C GLY A 351 -6.38 -7.90 10.39
N ASN A 352 -7.15 -8.39 11.37
CA ASN A 352 -7.93 -9.61 11.24
C ASN A 352 -9.21 -9.38 10.43
N PHE A 353 -9.34 -9.93 9.22
CA PHE A 353 -10.61 -9.89 8.47
C PHE A 353 -11.67 -10.83 9.06
N VAL A 354 -11.25 -12.03 9.50
CA VAL A 354 -12.07 -13.00 10.23
C VAL A 354 -11.17 -13.69 11.26
N SER A 355 -11.48 -13.54 12.55
CA SER A 355 -10.74 -14.12 13.68
C SER A 355 -11.58 -14.06 14.95
N MET A 356 -11.37 -14.99 15.89
CA MET A 356 -11.99 -14.99 17.24
C MET A 356 -11.13 -14.30 18.31
N GLN A 357 -10.09 -13.60 17.90
CA GLN A 357 -9.38 -12.69 18.79
C GLN A 357 -10.27 -11.48 19.11
N SER A 358 -10.53 -11.23 20.39
CA SER A 358 -11.39 -10.14 20.86
C SER A 358 -10.83 -9.51 22.13
N LEU A 359 -11.38 -8.37 22.55
CA LEU A 359 -11.05 -7.75 23.82
C LEU A 359 -11.27 -8.73 24.99
N GLU A 360 -12.34 -9.54 24.93
CA GLU A 360 -12.68 -10.48 25.98
C GLU A 360 -11.74 -11.71 26.00
N SER A 361 -11.35 -12.23 24.83
CA SER A 361 -10.50 -13.42 24.74
C SER A 361 -9.00 -13.08 24.84
N PHE A 362 -8.60 -11.91 24.35
CA PHE A 362 -7.20 -11.51 24.17
C PHE A 362 -6.78 -10.33 25.07
N GLY A 363 -7.72 -9.53 25.57
CA GLY A 363 -7.43 -8.35 26.39
C GLY A 363 -7.05 -7.09 25.59
N ASP A 364 -7.20 -7.12 24.27
CA ASP A 364 -6.91 -6.01 23.37
C ASP A 364 -8.08 -5.79 22.40
N ALA A 365 -8.53 -4.55 22.23
CA ALA A 365 -9.59 -4.23 21.28
C ALA A 365 -9.07 -4.06 19.84
N ARG A 366 -7.75 -3.92 19.65
CA ARG A 366 -7.12 -3.71 18.33
C ARG A 366 -7.24 -4.94 17.44
N VAL A 367 -7.28 -6.14 18.02
CA VAL A 367 -7.39 -7.41 17.27
C VAL A 367 -8.76 -7.65 16.64
N GLU A 368 -9.76 -6.85 17.04
CA GLU A 368 -11.10 -6.85 16.41
C GLU A 368 -11.18 -5.87 15.23
N GLN A 369 -10.10 -5.14 14.94
CA GLN A 369 -10.05 -4.13 13.90
C GLN A 369 -9.50 -4.74 12.62
N SER A 370 -10.09 -4.33 11.50
CA SER A 370 -9.53 -4.62 10.20
C SER A 370 -9.78 -3.46 9.25
N LEU A 371 -9.01 -3.44 8.17
CA LEU A 371 -9.11 -2.47 7.11
C LEU A 371 -9.35 -3.20 5.80
N SER A 372 -10.40 -2.81 5.07
CA SER A 372 -10.49 -3.06 3.64
C SER A 372 -10.01 -1.85 2.86
N ILE A 373 -9.05 -2.06 1.96
CA ILE A 373 -8.65 -1.05 0.99
C ILE A 373 -9.39 -1.31 -0.31
N ASP A 374 -10.19 -0.33 -0.75
CA ASP A 374 -10.97 -0.36 -1.98
C ASP A 374 -10.44 0.73 -2.91
N LEU A 375 -9.87 0.34 -4.04
CA LEU A 375 -9.21 1.26 -4.97
C LEU A 375 -9.47 0.86 -6.42
N ASN A 376 -9.18 1.78 -7.34
CA ASN A 376 -9.13 1.45 -8.76
C ASN A 376 -7.69 1.45 -9.26
N ILE A 377 -7.39 0.49 -10.12
CA ILE A 377 -6.24 0.55 -11.02
C ILE A 377 -6.72 1.00 -12.40
N GLU A 378 -6.01 1.95 -13.00
CA GLU A 378 -6.32 2.54 -14.29
C GLU A 378 -5.10 2.42 -15.21
N LEU A 379 -5.33 1.98 -16.45
CA LEU A 379 -4.32 1.84 -17.50
C LEU A 379 -4.79 2.54 -18.77
N ASP A 380 -4.04 3.54 -19.22
CA ASP A 380 -4.25 4.17 -20.52
C ASP A 380 -3.58 3.32 -21.62
N ASP A 381 -4.38 2.69 -22.47
CA ASP A 381 -3.88 1.77 -23.52
C ASP A 381 -3.01 2.44 -24.58
N LYS A 382 -3.10 3.77 -24.76
CA LYS A 382 -2.31 4.51 -25.76
C LYS A 382 -0.94 4.89 -25.23
N THR A 383 -0.89 5.34 -23.98
CA THR A 383 0.33 5.88 -23.36
C THR A 383 1.06 4.87 -22.48
N GLY A 384 0.37 3.80 -22.06
CA GLY A 384 0.86 2.86 -21.05
C GLY A 384 0.92 3.49 -19.65
N LYS A 385 0.32 4.67 -19.45
CA LYS A 385 0.33 5.36 -18.17
C LYS A 385 -0.59 4.63 -17.20
N LYS A 386 -0.04 4.34 -16.02
CA LYS A 386 -0.72 3.70 -14.90
C LYS A 386 -1.15 4.73 -13.87
N LYS A 387 -2.23 4.45 -13.15
CA LYS A 387 -2.69 5.25 -12.03
C LYS A 387 -3.44 4.38 -11.03
N ILE A 388 -3.19 4.62 -9.74
CA ILE A 388 -4.03 4.14 -8.64
C ILE A 388 -4.93 5.29 -8.22
N SER A 389 -6.24 5.08 -8.20
CA SER A 389 -7.22 6.13 -7.95
C SER A 389 -8.32 5.68 -6.98
N GLU A 390 -9.10 6.65 -6.48
CA GLU A 390 -10.25 6.42 -5.59
C GLU A 390 -9.95 5.52 -4.38
N ILE A 391 -8.75 5.62 -3.80
CA ILE A 391 -8.35 4.84 -2.64
C ILE A 391 -9.27 5.19 -1.47
N LYS A 392 -10.04 4.20 -1.01
CA LYS A 392 -10.94 4.28 0.14
C LYS A 392 -10.48 3.31 1.20
N TYR A 393 -10.30 3.85 2.40
CA TYR A 393 -10.06 3.10 3.62
C TYR A 393 -11.40 2.81 4.27
N ASN A 394 -11.77 1.52 4.34
CA ASN A 394 -13.05 1.09 4.89
C ASN A 394 -12.76 0.30 6.18
N PRO A 395 -12.86 0.95 7.37
CA PRO A 395 -12.75 0.24 8.63
C PRO A 395 -13.79 -0.86 8.76
N LEU A 396 -13.32 -2.01 9.25
CA LEU A 396 -14.10 -3.18 9.56
C LEU A 396 -13.97 -3.50 11.04
N TRP A 397 -15.02 -4.08 11.60
CA TRP A 397 -15.02 -4.66 12.94
C TRP A 397 -15.33 -6.15 12.85
N VAL A 398 -14.51 -6.98 13.48
CA VAL A 398 -14.75 -8.42 13.62
C VAL A 398 -15.36 -8.67 14.99
N GLY A 399 -16.68 -8.80 15.00
CA GLY A 399 -17.46 -8.93 16.22
C GLY A 399 -17.73 -10.39 16.56
N THR A 400 -17.44 -10.78 17.79
CA THR A 400 -17.89 -12.08 18.33
C THR A 400 -19.41 -12.07 18.50
N THR A 401 -20.07 -13.14 18.07
CA THR A 401 -21.52 -13.32 18.13
C THR A 401 -21.87 -14.64 18.81
N TYR A 402 -23.02 -14.67 19.47
CA TYR A 402 -23.51 -15.85 20.20
C TYR A 402 -24.97 -16.09 19.84
N ASP A 403 -25.29 -17.32 19.45
CA ASP A 403 -26.66 -17.77 19.19
C ASP A 403 -26.86 -19.23 19.62
N GLU A 404 -27.95 -19.86 19.16
CA GLU A 404 -28.27 -21.26 19.51
C GLU A 404 -27.26 -22.30 18.96
N TYR A 405 -26.43 -21.93 17.98
CA TYR A 405 -25.41 -22.78 17.37
C TYR A 405 -24.04 -22.66 18.05
N GLY A 406 -23.84 -21.65 18.90
CA GLY A 406 -22.62 -21.44 19.68
C GLY A 406 -22.02 -20.03 19.52
N ALA A 407 -20.70 -19.94 19.65
CA ALA A 407 -19.93 -18.72 19.45
C ALA A 407 -19.34 -18.69 18.03
N SER A 408 -19.48 -17.57 17.34
CA SER A 408 -18.89 -17.32 16.03
C SER A 408 -18.45 -15.87 15.94
N VAL A 409 -18.06 -15.44 14.75
CA VAL A 409 -17.70 -14.06 14.45
C VAL A 409 -18.43 -13.60 13.19
N LYS A 410 -18.62 -12.30 13.06
CA LYS A 410 -19.08 -11.67 11.83
C LYS A 410 -18.23 -10.44 11.54
N THR A 411 -18.00 -10.17 10.26
CA THR A 411 -17.29 -8.97 9.83
C THR A 411 -18.28 -7.88 9.44
N TYR A 412 -18.14 -6.72 10.06
CA TYR A 412 -19.01 -5.57 9.91
C TYR A 412 -18.25 -4.45 9.21
N LYS A 413 -18.72 -3.98 8.05
CA LYS A 413 -18.23 -2.72 7.50
C LYS A 413 -18.75 -1.59 8.38
N CYS A 414 -17.87 -0.89 9.10
CA CYS A 414 -18.28 -0.04 10.22
C CYS A 414 -19.33 1.00 9.82
N GLU A 415 -19.15 1.68 8.70
CA GLU A 415 -20.04 2.74 8.21
C GLU A 415 -21.50 2.28 8.04
N ASP A 416 -21.74 1.03 7.63
CA ASP A 416 -23.09 0.50 7.42
C ASP A 416 -23.89 0.44 8.73
N PHE A 417 -23.21 0.36 9.88
CA PHE A 417 -23.80 0.19 11.21
C PHE A 417 -23.68 1.45 12.08
N LEU A 418 -23.05 2.52 11.59
CA LEU A 418 -22.97 3.81 12.28
C LEU A 418 -24.09 4.75 11.81
N GLU A 419 -24.23 5.90 12.46
CA GLU A 419 -25.30 6.87 12.17
C GLU A 419 -25.35 7.21 10.66
N GLY A 420 -26.51 7.00 10.04
CA GLY A 420 -26.72 7.18 8.59
C GLY A 420 -26.50 5.92 7.74
N GLY A 421 -25.94 4.86 8.30
CA GLY A 421 -25.79 3.55 7.67
C GLY A 421 -27.12 2.80 7.56
N ASP A 422 -27.26 1.97 6.53
CA ASP A 422 -28.48 1.22 6.21
C ASP A 422 -28.71 -0.01 7.11
N LYS A 423 -27.68 -0.46 7.82
CA LYS A 423 -27.72 -1.56 8.79
C LYS A 423 -27.69 -1.07 10.24
N TYR A 424 -27.92 0.22 10.49
CA TYR A 424 -27.93 0.81 11.83
C TYR A 424 -28.77 -0.03 12.80
N ASP A 425 -30.03 -0.32 12.50
CA ASP A 425 -30.93 -1.02 13.43
C ASP A 425 -30.65 -2.53 13.62
N LEU A 426 -29.62 -3.09 12.97
CA LEU A 426 -29.27 -4.52 13.07
C LEU A 426 -28.34 -4.88 14.23
N VAL A 427 -27.83 -3.88 14.96
CA VAL A 427 -26.93 -4.07 16.11
C VAL A 427 -27.43 -3.31 17.34
N ASP A 428 -27.10 -3.80 18.53
CA ASP A 428 -27.42 -3.11 19.77
C ASP A 428 -26.46 -1.94 20.07
N GLU A 429 -26.72 -1.17 21.12
CA GLU A 429 -25.90 -0.03 21.51
C GLU A 429 -24.45 -0.41 21.87
N ASN A 430 -24.24 -1.59 22.46
CA ASN A 430 -22.90 -2.05 22.86
C ASN A 430 -22.08 -2.44 21.64
N GLN A 431 -22.65 -3.22 20.73
CA GLN A 431 -22.03 -3.58 19.46
C GLN A 431 -21.72 -2.31 18.64
N ARG A 432 -22.66 -1.36 18.58
CA ARG A 432 -22.43 -0.10 17.87
C ARG A 432 -21.28 0.72 18.48
N ALA A 433 -21.15 0.72 19.81
CA ALA A 433 -20.02 1.38 20.46
C ALA A 433 -18.68 0.72 20.11
N ARG A 434 -18.62 -0.62 20.02
CA ARG A 434 -17.43 -1.36 19.55
C ARG A 434 -17.11 -1.05 18.09
N ILE A 435 -18.12 -1.04 17.23
CA ILE A 435 -17.98 -0.67 15.81
C ILE A 435 -17.45 0.76 15.66
N LYS A 436 -17.99 1.71 16.45
CA LYS A 436 -17.50 3.10 16.46
C LYS A 436 -16.07 3.20 16.93
N GLN A 437 -15.70 2.45 17.98
CA GLN A 437 -14.32 2.38 18.47
C GLN A 437 -13.38 1.83 17.40
N ALA A 438 -13.74 0.73 16.74
CA ALA A 438 -12.96 0.15 15.66
C ALA A 438 -12.79 1.13 14.49
N TYR A 439 -13.86 1.83 14.09
CA TYR A 439 -13.81 2.88 13.07
C TYR A 439 -12.83 3.99 13.45
N ASP A 440 -12.97 4.56 14.65
CA ASP A 440 -12.15 5.70 15.08
C ASP A 440 -10.66 5.33 15.15
N MET A 441 -10.34 4.19 15.79
CA MET A 441 -8.97 3.72 15.94
C MET A 441 -8.33 3.37 14.59
N THR A 442 -9.06 2.67 13.72
CA THR A 442 -8.57 2.32 12.37
C THR A 442 -8.28 3.57 11.57
N MET A 443 -9.20 4.55 11.57
CA MET A 443 -9.00 5.79 10.83
C MET A 443 -7.90 6.66 11.42
N GLU A 444 -7.67 6.63 12.73
CA GLU A 444 -6.51 7.28 13.35
C GLU A 444 -5.20 6.64 12.88
N THR A 445 -5.09 5.32 12.96
CA THR A 445 -3.89 4.58 12.55
C THR A 445 -3.57 4.74 11.06
N VAL A 446 -4.55 4.56 10.19
CA VAL A 446 -4.36 4.61 8.73
C VAL A 446 -3.87 5.99 8.25
N ASN A 447 -4.25 7.05 8.96
CA ASN A 447 -3.83 8.42 8.64
C ASN A 447 -2.56 8.87 9.38
N THR A 448 -1.92 7.98 10.14
CA THR A 448 -0.67 8.32 10.82
C THR A 448 0.49 8.29 9.83
N GLU A 449 1.31 9.34 9.83
CA GLU A 449 2.52 9.41 9.00
C GLU A 449 3.52 8.33 9.44
N VAL A 450 4.07 7.61 8.45
CA VAL A 450 5.18 6.68 8.66
C VAL A 450 6.47 7.51 8.60
N GLY A 451 7.22 7.53 9.69
CA GLY A 451 8.44 8.32 9.79
C GLY A 451 9.58 7.79 8.93
N GLU A 452 10.47 8.68 8.48
CA GLU A 452 11.76 8.34 7.86
C GLU A 452 12.82 7.91 8.89
#